data_AF-A0AA86JLG3-F1
#
_entry.id   AF-A0AA86JLG3-F1
#
_cell.length_a   1.000
_cell.length_b   1.000
_cell.length_c   1.000
_cell.angle_alpha   90.00
_cell.angle_beta   90.00
_cell.angle_gamma   90.00
#
_symmetry.space_group_name_H-M   'P 1'
#
loop_
_entity.id
_entity.type
_entity.pdbx_description
1 polymer ?
#
loop_
_entity_poly.entity_id
_entity_poly.type
_entity_poly.pdbx_seq_one_letter_code
_entity_poly.pdbx_strand_id
1 'polypeptide(L)'
;MKDDEKKKKDNAEVQESEKLADESQDVANDGAGEITLEQFKDALENNIECKGYFDSLCDRTVNTRLDKGIESWKEKNLNNLIEEEINIRYPQKSETEIALEKAQEEKRQLELQVKYQNLMVENKLPLELLNFVAGKDLEETTNKIEKFNSIVGTLIDEREKAIIKAHLSADNYIPPGENGHASDESADLWKMML
;
A
#
# COMPACT_ATOMS: atom_id res chain seq x y z
N MET A 1 36.33 51.86 -6.69
CA MET A 1 36.72 52.62 -5.47
C MET A 1 35.91 52.19 -4.24
N LYS A 2 35.76 50.87 -3.99
CA LYS A 2 35.23 50.35 -2.71
C LYS A 2 35.89 49.04 -2.26
N ASP A 3 36.97 48.61 -2.92
CA ASP A 3 37.60 47.30 -2.65
C ASP A 3 39.03 47.40 -2.08
N ASP A 4 39.62 48.59 -2.02
CA ASP A 4 41.00 48.78 -1.52
C ASP A 4 41.09 49.18 -0.03
N GLU A 5 39.96 49.47 0.64
CA GLU A 5 39.98 49.79 2.09
C GLU A 5 39.83 48.57 2.99
N LYS A 6 39.37 47.42 2.48
CA LYS A 6 39.17 46.22 3.32
C LYS A 6 40.44 45.39 3.51
N LYS A 7 41.42 45.51 2.61
CA LYS A 7 42.66 44.72 2.66
C LYS A 7 43.75 45.31 3.58
N LYS A 8 43.52 46.49 4.15
CA LYS A 8 44.48 47.19 5.02
C LYS A 8 44.14 47.11 6.51
N LYS A 9 42.96 46.61 6.87
CA LYS A 9 42.52 46.49 8.28
C LYS A 9 42.88 45.15 8.92
N ASP A 10 42.96 44.09 8.14
CA ASP A 10 43.22 42.73 8.66
C ASP A 10 44.71 42.43 8.92
N ASN A 11 45.62 43.36 8.60
CA ASN A 11 47.07 43.18 8.82
C ASN A 11 47.63 44.02 9.99
N ALA A 12 46.80 44.84 10.64
CA ALA A 12 47.20 45.58 11.84
C ALA A 12 46.81 44.83 13.13
N GLU A 13 45.77 44.00 13.09
CA GLU A 13 45.25 43.30 14.27
C GLU A 13 45.99 41.97 14.56
N VAL A 14 46.76 41.46 13.60
CA VAL A 14 47.58 40.23 13.77
C VAL A 14 48.95 40.52 14.41
N GLN A 15 49.40 41.79 14.43
CA GLN A 15 50.69 42.14 15.02
C GLN A 15 50.63 42.48 16.52
N GLU A 16 49.44 42.61 17.10
CA GLU A 16 49.27 42.96 18.53
C GLU A 16 48.98 41.73 19.41
N SER A 17 48.58 40.60 18.82
CA SER A 17 48.39 39.34 19.56
C SER A 17 49.68 38.53 19.81
N GLU A 18 50.79 38.86 19.16
CA GLU A 18 52.09 38.18 19.39
C GLU A 18 52.97 38.86 20.46
N LYS A 19 52.51 39.96 21.08
CA LYS A 19 53.29 40.72 22.07
C LYS A 19 52.75 40.70 23.51
N LEU A 20 51.77 39.84 23.80
CA LEU A 20 51.16 39.74 25.14
C LEU A 20 51.18 38.32 25.74
N ALA A 21 52.14 37.48 25.32
CA ALA A 21 52.44 36.21 25.98
C ALA A 21 53.81 36.20 26.66
N ASP A 22 54.42 37.38 26.80
CA ASP A 22 55.57 37.61 27.68
C ASP A 22 55.01 38.28 28.94
N GLU A 23 55.38 37.77 30.12
CA GLU A 23 54.82 38.12 31.44
C GLU A 23 53.50 37.44 31.85
N SER A 24 53.60 36.16 32.23
CA SER A 24 52.88 35.66 33.41
C SER A 24 53.79 34.77 34.25
N GLN A 25 54.36 35.44 35.25
CA GLN A 25 54.92 34.99 36.53
C GLN A 25 54.99 33.47 36.78
N ASP A 26 56.23 32.98 36.70
CA ASP A 26 56.94 32.21 37.74
C ASP A 26 56.06 31.68 38.89
N VAL A 27 55.48 30.50 38.68
CA VAL A 27 55.07 29.61 39.77
C VAL A 27 56.19 28.61 39.92
N ALA A 28 56.98 28.78 40.99
CA ALA A 28 58.10 27.92 41.36
C ALA A 28 57.74 26.43 41.20
N ASN A 29 58.29 25.80 40.17
CA ASN A 29 58.25 24.36 40.00
C ASN A 29 59.64 23.81 40.36
N ASP A 30 59.70 23.22 41.55
CA ASP A 30 60.89 22.60 42.12
C ASP A 30 61.35 21.44 41.19
N GLY A 31 62.50 21.61 40.53
CA GLY A 31 63.35 20.49 40.07
C GLY A 31 62.99 19.70 38.81
N ALA A 32 62.03 20.12 37.97
CA ALA A 32 61.72 19.41 36.71
C ALA A 32 62.19 20.20 35.49
N GLY A 33 63.38 19.89 34.98
CA GLY A 33 63.83 20.37 33.68
C GLY A 33 62.88 19.93 32.56
N GLU A 34 62.79 20.72 31.50
CA GLU A 34 62.01 20.40 30.31
C GLU A 34 62.36 18.98 29.83
N ILE A 35 61.37 18.08 29.82
CA ILE A 35 61.54 16.72 29.30
C ILE A 35 61.73 16.82 27.79
N THR A 36 62.90 16.40 27.31
CA THR A 36 63.17 16.34 25.87
C THR A 36 62.46 15.14 25.24
N LEU A 37 62.19 15.19 23.93
CA LEU A 37 61.59 14.07 23.19
C LEU A 37 62.41 12.78 23.29
N GLU A 38 63.73 12.91 23.40
CA GLU A 38 64.63 11.77 23.59
C GLU A 38 64.44 11.13 24.96
N GLN A 39 64.35 11.94 26.02
CA GLN A 39 64.07 11.46 27.37
C GLN A 39 62.69 10.78 27.48
N PHE A 40 61.69 11.28 26.74
CA PHE A 40 60.36 10.65 26.68
C PHE A 40 60.39 9.31 25.95
N LYS A 41 61.11 9.21 24.83
CA LYS A 41 61.30 7.94 24.10
C LYS A 41 62.06 6.93 24.95
N ASP A 42 63.13 7.35 25.61
CA ASP A 42 63.91 6.51 26.52
C ASP A 42 63.05 6.02 27.70
N ALA A 43 62.15 6.86 28.23
CA ALA A 43 61.22 6.47 29.27
C ALA A 43 60.18 5.45 28.79
N LEU A 44 59.71 5.54 27.53
CA LEU A 44 58.81 4.54 26.94
C LEU A 44 59.53 3.21 26.64
N GLU A 45 60.81 3.24 26.29
CA GLU A 45 61.57 2.01 25.96
C GLU A 45 62.06 1.28 27.21
N ASN A 46 62.49 2.02 28.24
CA ASN A 46 63.16 1.44 29.41
C ASN A 46 62.26 1.31 30.65
N ASN A 47 61.07 1.92 30.68
CA ASN A 47 60.11 1.80 31.78
C ASN A 47 58.79 1.15 31.34
N ILE A 48 58.53 -0.04 31.89
CA ILE A 48 57.35 -0.87 31.59
C ILE A 48 56.04 -0.16 31.97
N GLU A 49 56.03 0.62 33.06
CA GLU A 49 54.84 1.33 33.52
C GLU A 49 54.51 2.51 32.59
N CYS A 50 55.52 3.27 32.17
CA CYS A 50 55.35 4.37 31.22
C CYS A 50 54.83 3.86 29.87
N LYS A 51 55.41 2.76 29.38
CA LYS A 51 54.96 2.09 28.16
C LYS A 51 53.53 1.58 28.27
N GLY A 52 53.20 0.85 29.34
CA GLY A 52 51.87 0.28 29.55
C GLY A 52 50.78 1.34 29.66
N TYR A 53 51.07 2.47 30.33
CA TYR A 53 50.14 3.60 30.41
C TYR A 53 49.95 4.28 29.05
N PHE A 54 51.02 4.52 28.30
CA PHE A 54 50.95 5.11 26.96
C PHE A 54 50.22 4.21 25.96
N ASP A 55 50.50 2.91 25.97
CA ASP A 55 49.80 1.92 25.16
C ASP A 55 48.31 1.87 25.51
N SER A 56 47.95 1.95 26.81
CA SER A 56 46.54 2.01 27.23
C SER A 56 45.82 3.27 26.76
N LEU A 57 46.50 4.43 26.78
CA LEU A 57 45.95 5.68 26.25
C LEU A 57 45.79 5.64 24.73
N CYS A 58 46.80 5.12 24.02
CA CYS A 58 46.74 4.93 22.58
C CYS A 58 45.62 3.97 22.19
N ASP A 59 45.53 2.81 22.84
CA ASP A 59 44.50 1.80 22.58
C ASP A 59 43.09 2.36 22.85
N ARG A 60 42.89 3.04 23.99
CA ARG A 60 41.61 3.71 24.30
C ARG A 60 41.25 4.74 23.24
N THR A 61 42.18 5.60 22.84
CA THR A 61 41.89 6.68 21.89
C THR A 61 41.71 6.18 20.46
N VAL A 62 42.51 5.20 20.02
CA VAL A 62 42.40 4.56 18.71
C VAL A 62 41.10 3.79 18.62
N ASN A 63 40.78 2.92 19.58
CA ASN A 63 39.54 2.14 19.57
C ASN A 63 38.32 3.06 19.58
N THR A 64 38.30 4.08 20.45
CA THR A 64 37.16 5.04 20.47
C THR A 64 36.99 5.79 19.16
N ARG A 65 38.08 6.16 18.47
CA ARG A 65 38.03 6.86 17.18
C ARG A 65 37.63 5.91 16.05
N LEU A 66 38.13 4.67 16.09
CA LEU A 66 37.80 3.62 15.13
C LEU A 66 36.31 3.28 15.22
N ASP A 67 35.79 3.03 16.42
CA ASP A 67 34.39 2.73 16.67
C ASP A 67 33.49 3.85 16.16
N LYS A 68 33.79 5.11 16.50
CA LYS A 68 33.05 6.27 15.99
C LYS A 68 33.12 6.40 14.46
N GLY A 69 34.27 6.10 13.87
CA GLY A 69 34.46 6.10 12.43
C GLY A 69 33.61 5.03 11.74
N ILE A 70 33.57 3.83 12.31
CA ILE A 70 32.76 2.70 11.84
C ILE A 70 31.27 3.02 11.98
N GLU A 71 30.84 3.56 13.12
CA GLU A 71 29.44 3.96 13.36
C GLU A 71 29.01 5.02 12.32
N SER A 72 29.80 6.08 12.13
CA SER A 72 29.47 7.13 11.17
C SER A 72 29.51 6.62 9.72
N TRP A 73 30.40 5.69 9.38
CA TRP A 73 30.40 5.06 8.08
C TRP A 73 29.14 4.22 7.88
N LYS A 74 28.74 3.42 8.86
CA LYS A 74 27.49 2.63 8.81
C LYS A 74 26.28 3.54 8.64
N GLU A 75 26.12 4.57 9.47
CA GLU A 75 25.00 5.51 9.37
C GLU A 75 24.88 6.18 7.99
N LYS A 76 26.02 6.53 7.38
CA LYS A 76 26.04 7.24 6.09
C LYS A 76 25.90 6.35 4.86
N ASN A 77 26.40 5.11 4.93
CA ASN A 77 26.54 4.26 3.74
C ASN A 77 25.59 3.06 3.75
N LEU A 78 25.23 2.53 4.91
CA LEU A 78 24.49 1.27 5.03
C LEU A 78 23.07 1.40 4.45
N ASN A 79 22.41 2.55 4.64
CA ASN A 79 21.11 2.82 4.02
C ASN A 79 21.20 2.85 2.49
N ASN A 80 22.23 3.51 1.93
CA ASN A 80 22.42 3.57 0.48
C ASN A 80 22.68 2.17 -0.11
N LEU A 81 23.52 1.37 0.53
CA LEU A 81 23.80 -0.02 0.12
C LEU A 81 22.54 -0.90 0.19
N ILE A 82 21.72 -0.72 1.23
CA ILE A 82 20.43 -1.42 1.35
C ILE A 82 19.48 -0.98 0.23
N GLU A 83 19.36 0.32 -0.02
CA GLU A 83 18.51 0.86 -1.09
C GLU A 83 18.97 0.42 -2.48
N GLU A 84 20.27 0.35 -2.74
CA GLU A 84 20.83 -0.19 -3.97
C GLU A 84 20.49 -1.67 -4.16
N GLU A 85 20.68 -2.52 -3.14
CA GLU A 85 20.28 -3.93 -3.20
C GLU A 85 18.77 -4.11 -3.33
N ILE A 86 17.96 -3.30 -2.64
CA ILE A 86 16.51 -3.29 -2.78
C ILE A 86 16.13 -2.91 -4.21
N ASN A 87 16.74 -1.88 -4.80
CA ASN A 87 16.45 -1.46 -6.17
C ASN A 87 16.89 -2.50 -7.22
N ILE A 88 17.96 -3.26 -6.96
CA ILE A 88 18.39 -4.35 -7.85
C ILE A 88 17.42 -5.54 -7.77
N ARG A 89 16.99 -5.92 -6.55
CA ARG A 89 16.12 -7.10 -6.31
C ARG A 89 14.65 -6.81 -6.57
N TYR A 90 14.24 -5.58 -6.29
CA TYR A 90 12.90 -5.03 -6.42
C TYR A 90 13.01 -3.69 -7.14
N PRO A 91 13.31 -3.69 -8.45
CA PRO A 91 13.21 -2.47 -9.23
C PRO A 91 11.82 -1.90 -8.97
N GLN A 92 11.76 -0.68 -8.40
CA GLN A 92 10.49 -0.04 -8.12
C GLN A 92 9.69 -0.05 -9.41
N LYS A 93 8.51 -0.69 -9.40
CA LYS A 93 7.52 -0.53 -10.46
C LYS A 93 7.40 0.96 -10.70
N SER A 94 7.89 1.43 -11.84
CA SER A 94 7.87 2.84 -12.22
C SER A 94 6.46 3.39 -11.98
N GLU A 95 6.29 4.67 -11.66
CA GLU A 95 4.96 5.29 -11.54
C GLU A 95 4.07 4.97 -12.76
N THR A 96 4.71 4.79 -13.93
CA THR A 96 4.08 4.34 -15.18
C THR A 96 3.52 2.92 -15.12
N GLU A 97 4.18 2.00 -14.42
CA GLU A 97 3.78 0.60 -14.29
C GLU A 97 2.70 0.41 -13.22
N ILE A 98 2.75 1.20 -12.14
CA ILE A 98 1.65 1.30 -11.15
C ILE A 98 0.42 1.93 -11.80
N ALA A 99 0.59 2.98 -12.61
CA ALA A 99 -0.50 3.57 -13.38
C ALA A 99 -1.06 2.59 -14.42
N LEU A 100 -0.19 1.80 -15.08
CA LEU A 100 -0.62 0.78 -16.03
C LEU A 100 -1.38 -0.35 -15.35
N GLU A 101 -0.92 -0.82 -14.18
CA GLU A 101 -1.60 -1.87 -13.41
C GLU A 101 -2.97 -1.39 -12.91
N LYS A 102 -3.07 -0.14 -12.43
CA LYS A 102 -4.37 0.47 -12.10
C LYS A 102 -5.28 0.60 -13.32
N ALA A 103 -4.76 1.08 -14.44
CA ALA A 103 -5.53 1.20 -15.68
C ALA A 103 -5.99 -0.15 -16.22
N GLN A 104 -5.16 -1.19 -16.10
CA GLN A 104 -5.51 -2.57 -16.46
C GLN A 104 -6.56 -3.15 -15.51
N GLU A 105 -6.48 -2.87 -14.21
CA GLU A 105 -7.46 -3.30 -13.24
C GLU A 105 -8.82 -2.62 -13.46
N GLU A 106 -8.85 -1.31 -13.68
CA GLU A 106 -10.06 -0.58 -14.06
C GLU A 106 -10.66 -1.13 -15.35
N LYS A 107 -9.82 -1.45 -16.34
CA LYS A 107 -10.28 -2.09 -17.57
C LYS A 107 -10.91 -3.45 -17.33
N ARG A 108 -10.29 -4.30 -16.49
CA ARG A 108 -10.84 -5.62 -16.12
C ARG A 108 -12.19 -5.48 -15.42
N GLN A 109 -12.33 -4.52 -14.52
CA GLN A 109 -13.58 -4.27 -13.81
C GLN A 109 -14.69 -3.80 -14.75
N LEU A 110 -14.38 -2.89 -15.67
CA LEU A 110 -15.34 -2.43 -16.70
C LEU A 110 -15.74 -3.57 -17.63
N GLU A 111 -14.79 -4.40 -18.08
CA GLU A 111 -15.06 -5.56 -18.93
C GLU A 111 -15.96 -6.59 -18.20
N LEU A 112 -15.73 -6.82 -16.90
CA LEU A 112 -16.60 -7.66 -16.08
C LEU A 112 -18.00 -7.07 -15.91
N GLN A 113 -18.10 -5.77 -15.66
CA GLN A 113 -19.38 -5.08 -15.52
C GLN A 113 -20.21 -5.17 -16.80
N VAL A 114 -19.60 -4.97 -17.96
CA VAL A 114 -20.27 -5.11 -19.26
C VAL A 114 -20.74 -6.56 -19.47
N LYS A 115 -19.91 -7.55 -19.15
CA LYS A 115 -20.30 -8.97 -19.22
C LYS A 115 -21.51 -9.27 -18.34
N TYR A 116 -21.53 -8.77 -17.11
CA TYR A 116 -22.67 -8.94 -16.22
C TYR A 116 -23.94 -8.26 -16.72
N GLN A 117 -23.83 -7.04 -17.26
CA GLN A 117 -24.96 -6.35 -17.88
C GLN A 117 -25.53 -7.14 -19.08
N ASN A 118 -24.66 -7.66 -19.95
CA ASN A 118 -25.09 -8.48 -21.08
C ASN A 118 -25.81 -9.75 -20.60
N LEU A 119 -25.27 -10.43 -19.58
CA LEU A 119 -25.87 -11.64 -18.99
C LEU A 119 -27.29 -11.36 -18.43
N MET A 120 -27.48 -10.21 -17.78
CA MET A 120 -28.78 -9.78 -17.27
C MET A 120 -29.77 -9.51 -18.41
N VAL A 121 -29.34 -8.82 -19.47
CA VAL A 121 -30.17 -8.54 -20.65
C VAL A 121 -30.56 -9.83 -21.37
N GLU A 122 -29.64 -10.77 -21.55
CA GLU A 122 -29.89 -12.09 -22.16
C GLU A 122 -30.95 -12.87 -21.38
N ASN A 123 -30.91 -12.81 -20.04
CA ASN A 123 -31.88 -13.45 -19.17
C ASN A 123 -33.14 -12.62 -18.93
N LYS A 124 -33.30 -11.48 -19.60
CA LYS A 124 -34.43 -10.54 -19.46
C LYS A 124 -34.64 -10.07 -18.01
N LEU A 125 -33.57 -9.96 -17.25
CA LEU A 125 -33.59 -9.51 -15.86
C LEU A 125 -33.33 -7.99 -15.77
N PRO A 126 -34.09 -7.25 -14.94
CA PRO A 126 -33.82 -5.85 -14.69
C PRO A 126 -32.41 -5.61 -14.12
N LEU A 127 -31.74 -4.55 -14.59
CA LEU A 127 -30.39 -4.18 -14.13
C LEU A 127 -30.34 -3.84 -12.63
N GLU A 128 -31.46 -3.48 -12.02
CA GLU A 128 -31.57 -3.24 -10.57
C GLU A 128 -31.23 -4.49 -9.74
N LEU A 129 -31.46 -5.68 -10.29
CA LEU A 129 -31.15 -6.95 -9.64
C LEU A 129 -29.67 -7.34 -9.76
N LEU A 130 -28.88 -6.59 -10.54
CA LEU A 130 -27.49 -6.95 -10.82
C LEU A 130 -26.67 -7.03 -9.53
N ASN A 131 -26.89 -6.13 -8.57
CA ASN A 131 -26.18 -6.14 -7.28
C ASN A 131 -26.49 -7.38 -6.41
N PHE A 132 -27.63 -8.04 -6.63
CA PHE A 132 -28.01 -9.25 -5.90
C PHE A 132 -27.50 -10.52 -6.56
N VAL A 133 -27.31 -10.45 -7.87
CA VAL A 133 -26.98 -11.59 -8.72
C VAL A 133 -25.48 -11.67 -9.02
N ALA A 134 -24.77 -10.53 -9.05
CA ALA A 134 -23.33 -10.48 -9.28
C ALA A 134 -22.56 -11.29 -8.23
N GLY A 135 -21.79 -12.27 -8.71
CA GLY A 135 -20.87 -13.08 -7.91
C GLY A 135 -19.41 -12.64 -8.04
N LYS A 136 -18.52 -13.41 -7.41
CA LYS A 136 -17.07 -13.21 -7.57
C LYS A 136 -16.64 -13.46 -9.02
N ASP A 137 -17.30 -14.42 -9.66
CA ASP A 137 -17.01 -14.86 -11.02
C ASP A 137 -18.29 -14.96 -11.86
N LEU A 138 -18.09 -15.08 -13.18
CA LEU A 138 -19.16 -15.19 -14.16
C LEU A 138 -19.98 -16.47 -13.98
N GLU A 139 -19.34 -17.58 -13.61
CA GLU A 139 -20.01 -18.86 -13.33
C GLU A 139 -20.90 -18.79 -12.08
N GLU A 140 -20.43 -18.13 -11.02
CA GLU A 140 -21.24 -17.91 -9.81
C GLU A 140 -22.46 -17.04 -10.12
N THR A 141 -22.27 -16.01 -10.96
CA THR A 141 -23.33 -15.12 -11.42
C THR A 141 -24.37 -15.89 -12.23
N THR A 142 -23.97 -16.72 -13.19
CA THR A 142 -24.89 -17.57 -13.96
C THR A 142 -25.69 -18.52 -13.05
N ASN A 143 -25.01 -19.20 -12.12
CA ASN A 143 -25.68 -20.09 -11.15
C ASN A 143 -26.69 -19.36 -10.26
N LYS A 144 -26.40 -18.10 -9.87
CA LYS A 144 -27.34 -17.25 -9.12
C LYS A 144 -28.54 -16.86 -9.97
N ILE A 145 -28.33 -16.51 -11.25
CA ILE A 145 -29.41 -16.21 -12.21
C ILE A 145 -30.35 -17.41 -12.38
N GLU A 146 -29.80 -18.60 -12.60
CA GLU A 146 -30.59 -19.82 -12.77
C GLU A 146 -31.43 -20.14 -11.53
N LYS A 147 -30.83 -20.05 -10.33
CA LYS A 147 -31.54 -20.23 -9.07
C LYS A 147 -32.63 -19.19 -8.88
N PHE A 148 -32.34 -17.92 -9.18
CA PHE A 148 -33.33 -16.84 -9.09
C PHE A 148 -34.52 -17.10 -10.02
N ASN A 149 -34.25 -17.42 -11.29
CA ASN A 149 -35.29 -17.73 -12.27
C ASN A 149 -36.14 -18.94 -11.85
N SER A 150 -35.52 -19.98 -11.27
CA SER A 150 -36.24 -21.15 -10.75
C SER A 150 -37.18 -20.78 -9.60
N ILE A 151 -36.71 -20.00 -8.62
CA ILE A 151 -37.51 -19.57 -7.47
C ILE A 151 -38.66 -18.65 -7.90
N VAL A 152 -38.38 -17.70 -8.81
CA VAL A 152 -39.41 -16.80 -9.32
C VAL A 152 -40.46 -17.56 -10.12
N GLY A 153 -40.04 -18.55 -10.94
CA GLY A 153 -40.94 -19.41 -11.68
C GLY A 153 -41.89 -20.19 -10.76
N THR A 154 -41.37 -20.84 -9.70
CA THR A 154 -42.22 -21.58 -8.76
C THR A 154 -43.20 -20.68 -8.01
N LEU A 155 -42.75 -19.49 -7.59
CA LEU A 155 -43.61 -18.53 -6.90
C LEU A 155 -44.73 -18.00 -7.80
N ILE A 156 -44.44 -17.73 -9.08
CA ILE A 156 -45.45 -17.32 -10.06
C ILE A 156 -46.45 -18.46 -10.26
N ASP A 157 -45.99 -19.68 -10.48
CA ASP A 157 -46.87 -20.85 -10.67
C ASP A 157 -47.80 -21.07 -9.45
N GLU A 158 -47.26 -20.95 -8.23
CA GLU A 158 -48.05 -21.06 -7.00
C GLU A 158 -49.07 -19.94 -6.85
N ARG A 159 -48.67 -18.69 -7.17
CA ARG A 159 -49.55 -17.52 -7.16
C ARG A 159 -50.67 -17.66 -8.18
N GLU A 160 -50.35 -18.08 -9.40
CA GLU A 160 -51.33 -18.29 -10.46
C GLU A 160 -52.32 -19.39 -10.07
N LYS A 161 -51.85 -20.52 -9.55
CA LYS A 161 -52.73 -21.59 -9.03
C LYS A 161 -53.62 -21.08 -7.91
N ALA A 162 -53.11 -20.27 -6.99
CA ALA A 162 -53.89 -19.69 -5.91
C ALA A 162 -54.96 -18.72 -6.43
N ILE A 163 -54.61 -17.86 -7.40
CA ILE A 163 -55.53 -16.92 -8.05
C ILE A 163 -56.62 -17.69 -8.81
N ILE A 164 -56.25 -18.66 -9.66
CA ILE A 164 -57.20 -19.48 -10.42
C ILE A 164 -58.13 -20.22 -9.46
N LYS A 165 -57.59 -20.83 -8.39
CA LYS A 165 -58.40 -21.50 -7.37
C LYS A 165 -59.37 -20.51 -6.70
N ALA A 166 -58.91 -19.31 -6.35
CA ALA A 166 -59.78 -18.29 -5.77
C ALA A 166 -60.89 -17.86 -6.74
N HIS A 167 -60.59 -17.68 -8.03
CA HIS A 167 -61.60 -17.36 -9.05
C HIS A 167 -62.58 -18.52 -9.31
N LEU A 168 -62.10 -19.77 -9.27
CA LEU A 168 -62.93 -20.95 -9.47
C LEU A 168 -63.81 -21.27 -8.25
N SER A 169 -63.34 -20.91 -7.05
CA SER A 169 -64.06 -21.09 -5.78
C SER A 169 -64.97 -19.90 -5.44
N ALA A 170 -64.76 -18.76 -6.09
CA ALA A 170 -65.68 -17.65 -6.03
C ALA A 170 -66.88 -18.00 -6.94
N ASP A 171 -68.05 -18.17 -6.33
CA ASP A 171 -69.33 -18.55 -6.95
C ASP A 171 -69.89 -17.53 -7.98
N ASN A 172 -69.03 -16.80 -8.69
CA ASN A 172 -69.37 -15.80 -9.71
C ASN A 172 -69.46 -16.39 -11.13
N TYR A 173 -69.13 -17.68 -11.34
CA TYR A 173 -69.39 -18.34 -12.62
C TYR A 173 -70.83 -18.85 -12.65
N ILE A 174 -71.70 -18.10 -13.33
CA ILE A 174 -73.05 -18.55 -13.68
C ILE A 174 -72.91 -19.23 -15.05
N PRO A 175 -72.85 -20.57 -15.15
CA PRO A 175 -72.89 -21.25 -16.43
C PRO A 175 -74.18 -20.83 -17.16
N PRO A 176 -74.15 -20.64 -18.49
CA PRO A 176 -75.38 -20.37 -19.25
C PRO A 176 -76.33 -21.55 -19.03
N GLY A 177 -77.36 -21.30 -18.21
CA GLY A 177 -78.34 -22.30 -17.83
C GLY A 177 -79.34 -22.58 -18.95
N GLU A 178 -80.05 -23.69 -18.77
CA GLU A 178 -81.05 -24.40 -19.59
C GLU A 178 -82.17 -23.57 -20.26
N ASN A 179 -82.17 -22.23 -20.18
CA ASN A 179 -83.08 -21.33 -20.91
C ASN A 179 -82.37 -20.13 -21.58
N GLY A 180 -81.03 -20.12 -21.63
CA GLY A 180 -80.27 -19.17 -22.43
C GLY A 180 -80.04 -19.75 -23.82
N HIS A 181 -80.78 -19.26 -24.83
CA HIS A 181 -80.62 -19.65 -26.22
C HIS A 181 -79.16 -19.49 -26.71
N ALA A 182 -78.38 -20.56 -26.62
CA ALA A 182 -77.37 -20.91 -27.61
C ALA A 182 -78.04 -21.93 -28.54
N SER A 183 -78.25 -21.56 -29.80
CA SER A 183 -78.86 -22.42 -30.82
C SER A 183 -78.00 -23.68 -31.01
N ASP A 184 -78.42 -24.78 -30.39
CA ASP A 184 -77.78 -26.08 -30.50
C ASP A 184 -78.33 -26.80 -31.74
N GLU A 185 -77.90 -26.38 -32.93
CA GLU A 185 -78.13 -27.14 -34.17
C GLU A 185 -77.32 -28.45 -34.21
N SER A 186 -76.40 -28.66 -33.27
CA SER A 186 -75.55 -29.84 -33.19
C SER A 186 -76.14 -31.02 -32.43
N ALA A 187 -76.97 -30.80 -31.41
CA ALA A 187 -77.59 -31.89 -30.64
C ALA A 187 -78.77 -32.57 -31.36
N ASP A 188 -79.49 -31.85 -32.23
CA ASP A 188 -80.64 -32.39 -32.97
C ASP A 188 -80.23 -33.37 -34.09
N LEU A 189 -79.01 -33.25 -34.63
CA LEU A 189 -78.52 -34.15 -35.69
C LEU A 189 -78.27 -35.59 -35.20
N TRP A 190 -77.90 -35.76 -33.93
CA TRP A 190 -77.65 -37.09 -33.35
C TRP A 190 -78.93 -37.84 -32.98
N LYS A 191 -80.02 -37.11 -32.71
CA LYS A 191 -81.34 -37.71 -32.43
C LYS A 191 -82.12 -38.11 -33.69
N MET A 192 -81.76 -37.57 -34.86
CA MET A 192 -82.43 -37.86 -36.12
C MET A 192 -81.81 -39.05 -36.89
N MET A 193 -80.64 -39.54 -36.46
CA MET A 193 -79.93 -40.68 -37.07
C MET A 193 -80.01 -41.99 -36.23
N LEU A 194 -80.90 -42.05 -35.24
CA LEU A 194 -81.19 -43.22 -34.41
C LEU A 194 -82.69 -43.53 -34.44
#